data_AF-A0A3D1NPW0-F1
#
_entry.id   AF-A0A3D1NPW0-F1
#
_cell.length_a   1.000
_cell.length_b   1.000
_cell.length_c   1.000
_cell.angle_alpha   90.00
_cell.angle_beta   90.00
_cell.angle_gamma   90.00
#
_symmetry.space_group_name_H-M   'P 1'
#
loop_
_entity.id
_entity.type
_entity.pdbx_description
1 polymer ?
#
loop_
_entity_poly.entity_id
_entity_poly.type
_entity_poly.pdbx_seq_one_letter_code
_entity_poly.pdbx_strand_id
1 'polypeptide(L)'
;MNLTKYERRPSREVRIGRVVIGGNRPIAVQSMTNTDTKDTEACVRQIERIFRAGGPIVRLTAQGRREGENLQRIVRRLREEGCDAAVVADIHFVPEVAAIAAKYVDKVRINPGNYNSSHGEFEALIDQCRERGVAIRIGVNHGSLSKRVFDEWGDTPEGMVASAMEFLRVCREKAFDQVVVSMKSSNTRVMVAAYRLLVEAMEREGMDYPLHLGVTEAGNGIEGRIKSAVGIGALLADGIGDTIRVSLTEAPENEIPVAQLLVDHFARRSGEFAVKYSERYTPTRYCRRSDIQTPLIHSELPADWRVIEALTENPTAELRAAILSLDRADEPVAVCCRYEDPTVEAVAVKAAADLGPLFLDGLADGIRIDAPHLSEKEIAEIELMILQAARVRMSRTEYIACPSCGRTLYDIEGTLTAIRARTSHLKNLKIGVMGCIVNGPGEMADADYGYVGAAPGRITLYKGRTVVEKNIPQEEALDRLVALIKANGDWADPEN
;
A
#
# COMPACT_ATOMS: atom_id res chain seq x y z
N MET A 1 1.55 -3.40 -20.46
CA MET A 1 2.55 -2.43 -19.95
C MET A 1 3.52 -2.08 -21.07
N ASN A 2 3.85 -0.80 -21.24
CA ASN A 2 4.80 -0.34 -22.25
C ASN A 2 6.18 -0.16 -21.62
N LEU A 3 7.22 -0.76 -22.19
CA LEU A 3 8.61 -0.64 -21.70
C LEU A 3 9.35 0.57 -22.28
N THR A 4 8.91 1.09 -23.42
CA THR A 4 9.62 2.16 -24.13
C THR A 4 9.15 3.54 -23.73
N LYS A 5 7.92 3.69 -23.25
CA LYS A 5 7.35 4.98 -22.84
C LYS A 5 6.30 4.81 -21.75
N TYR A 6 6.03 5.91 -21.07
CA TYR A 6 4.94 5.98 -20.10
C TYR A 6 3.58 6.07 -20.80
N GLU A 7 2.69 5.14 -20.50
CA GLU A 7 1.30 5.16 -20.96
C GLU A 7 0.38 4.71 -19.82
N ARG A 8 -0.62 5.53 -19.48
CA ARG A 8 -1.64 5.11 -18.52
C ARG A 8 -2.45 3.95 -19.09
N ARG A 9 -2.66 2.93 -18.27
CA ARG A 9 -3.54 1.81 -18.56
C ARG A 9 -4.96 2.33 -18.78
N PRO A 10 -5.63 1.98 -19.90
CA PRO A 10 -7.03 2.28 -20.09
C PRO A 10 -7.90 1.64 -19.00
N SER A 11 -8.87 2.40 -18.50
CA SER A 11 -9.87 1.92 -17.55
C SER A 11 -11.21 2.60 -17.80
N ARG A 12 -12.30 1.95 -17.41
CA ARG A 12 -13.64 2.57 -17.44
C ARG A 12 -13.80 3.62 -16.34
N GLU A 13 -14.72 4.57 -16.56
CA GLU A 13 -15.06 5.57 -15.54
C GLU A 13 -15.98 4.98 -14.45
N VAL A 14 -15.67 5.27 -13.19
CA VAL A 14 -16.52 4.93 -12.04
C VAL A 14 -16.80 6.19 -11.23
N ARG A 15 -18.09 6.43 -10.95
CA ARG A 15 -18.54 7.60 -10.18
C ARG A 15 -18.67 7.24 -8.71
N ILE A 16 -18.09 8.08 -7.86
CA ILE A 16 -18.11 7.97 -6.40
C ILE A 16 -18.56 9.32 -5.88
N GLY A 17 -19.87 9.47 -5.67
CA GLY A 17 -20.48 10.75 -5.34
C GLY A 17 -20.29 11.74 -6.50
N ARG A 18 -19.54 12.83 -6.24
CA ARG A 18 -19.14 13.81 -7.26
C ARG A 18 -17.78 13.54 -7.91
N VAL A 19 -17.04 12.56 -7.42
CA VAL A 19 -15.72 12.21 -7.94
C VAL A 19 -15.88 11.16 -9.02
N VAL A 20 -15.15 11.29 -10.13
CA VAL A 20 -15.07 10.26 -11.16
C VAL A 20 -13.61 9.82 -11.25
N ILE A 21 -13.38 8.52 -11.17
CA ILE A 21 -12.05 7.91 -11.35
C ILE A 21 -12.06 7.03 -12.59
N GLY A 22 -10.87 6.71 -13.12
CA GLY A 22 -10.71 5.91 -14.32
C GLY A 22 -10.82 6.73 -15.60
N GLY A 23 -10.72 6.06 -16.76
CA GLY A 23 -10.65 6.73 -18.06
C GLY A 23 -9.47 7.70 -18.13
N ASN A 24 -9.70 8.88 -18.69
CA ASN A 24 -8.69 9.94 -18.81
C ASN A 24 -8.69 10.91 -17.60
N ARG A 25 -9.38 10.56 -16.50
CA ARG A 25 -9.40 11.40 -15.30
C ARG A 25 -8.02 11.40 -14.61
N PRO A 26 -7.64 12.50 -13.94
CA PRO A 26 -6.50 12.50 -13.04
C PRO A 26 -6.66 11.42 -11.96
N ILE A 27 -5.53 10.87 -11.51
CA ILE A 27 -5.51 9.90 -10.42
C ILE A 27 -5.98 10.59 -9.14
N ALA A 28 -7.07 10.08 -8.55
CA ALA A 28 -7.62 10.68 -7.34
C ALA A 28 -6.88 10.21 -6.08
N VAL A 29 -6.63 11.12 -5.15
CA VAL A 29 -6.11 10.79 -3.81
C VAL A 29 -7.24 10.49 -2.83
N GLN A 30 -7.00 9.57 -1.89
CA GLN A 30 -7.98 9.19 -0.86
C GLN A 30 -7.29 9.01 0.49
N SER A 31 -8.06 9.12 1.57
CA SER A 31 -7.61 8.80 2.94
C SER A 31 -8.72 8.07 3.71
N MET A 32 -8.46 7.68 4.95
CA MET A 32 -9.40 6.98 5.82
C MET A 32 -9.40 7.58 7.22
N THR A 33 -10.59 7.82 7.78
CA THR A 33 -10.72 8.28 9.16
C THR A 33 -10.21 7.23 10.15
N ASN A 34 -9.72 7.72 11.29
CA ASN A 34 -9.36 6.90 12.44
C ASN A 34 -10.24 7.14 13.67
N THR A 35 -11.27 7.98 13.56
CA THR A 35 -12.31 8.16 14.57
C THR A 35 -13.27 6.97 14.64
N ASP A 36 -13.83 6.70 15.82
CA ASP A 36 -14.94 5.76 15.99
C ASP A 36 -16.15 6.26 15.18
N THR A 37 -16.67 5.43 14.28
CA THR A 37 -17.78 5.79 13.38
C THR A 37 -19.11 6.01 14.10
N LYS A 38 -19.22 5.68 15.39
CA LYS A 38 -20.37 6.09 16.22
C LYS A 38 -20.28 7.56 16.67
N ASP A 39 -19.08 8.14 16.70
CA ASP A 39 -18.89 9.56 17.00
C ASP A 39 -19.07 10.38 15.72
N THR A 40 -20.31 10.86 15.52
CA THR A 40 -20.68 11.61 14.33
C THR A 40 -19.85 12.89 14.18
N GLU A 41 -19.67 13.64 15.27
CA GLU A 41 -19.01 14.94 15.22
C GLU A 41 -17.51 14.77 14.93
N ALA A 42 -16.85 13.83 15.62
CA ALA A 42 -15.44 13.54 15.35
C ALA A 42 -15.22 13.10 13.90
N CYS A 43 -16.09 12.23 13.37
CA CYS A 43 -16.03 11.80 11.97
C CYS A 43 -16.21 12.96 11.00
N VAL A 44 -17.22 13.81 11.19
CA VAL A 44 -17.47 14.97 10.32
C VAL A 44 -16.25 15.89 10.31
N ARG A 45 -15.71 16.26 11.49
CA ARG A 45 -14.55 17.15 11.59
C ARG A 45 -13.31 16.55 10.93
N GLN A 46 -13.04 15.26 11.12
CA GLN A 46 -11.89 14.64 10.48
C GLN A 46 -12.05 14.51 8.95
N ILE A 47 -13.25 14.17 8.46
CA ILE A 47 -13.53 14.14 7.02
C ILE A 47 -13.30 15.51 6.40
N GLU A 48 -13.74 16.59 7.06
CA GLU A 48 -13.47 17.95 6.58
C GLU A 48 -11.98 18.28 6.56
N ARG A 49 -11.19 17.87 7.56
CA ARG A 49 -9.73 18.09 7.55
C ARG A 49 -9.08 17.36 6.37
N ILE A 50 -9.43 16.10 6.14
CA ILE A 50 -8.95 15.32 4.99
C ILE A 50 -9.37 15.97 3.67
N PHE A 51 -10.62 16.42 3.56
CA PHE A 51 -11.14 17.06 2.37
C PHE A 51 -10.43 18.39 2.08
N ARG A 52 -10.22 19.23 3.10
CA ARG A 52 -9.45 20.49 2.99
C ARG A 52 -7.99 20.26 2.64
N ALA A 53 -7.40 19.14 3.06
CA ALA A 53 -6.05 18.75 2.66
C ALA A 53 -5.96 18.34 1.17
N GLY A 54 -7.10 18.20 0.48
CA GLY A 54 -7.15 17.79 -0.93
C GLY A 54 -7.57 16.34 -1.15
N GLY A 55 -8.10 15.64 -0.14
CA GLY A 55 -8.59 14.27 -0.24
C GLY A 55 -10.09 14.17 -0.57
N PRO A 56 -10.50 14.10 -1.85
CA PRO A 56 -11.92 14.16 -2.23
C PRO A 56 -12.72 12.90 -1.89
N ILE A 57 -12.04 11.77 -1.61
CA ILE A 57 -12.67 10.50 -1.26
C ILE A 57 -12.19 10.09 0.14
N VAL A 58 -13.13 9.97 1.08
CA VAL A 58 -12.82 9.68 2.49
C VAL A 58 -13.52 8.41 2.94
N ARG A 59 -12.75 7.49 3.51
CA ARG A 59 -13.24 6.18 3.97
C ARG A 59 -13.46 6.14 5.48
N LEU A 60 -14.49 5.43 5.93
CA LEU A 60 -14.77 5.15 7.34
C LEU A 60 -14.95 3.66 7.58
N THR A 61 -14.60 3.17 8.77
CA THR A 61 -14.81 1.76 9.14
C THR A 61 -16.26 1.55 9.59
N ALA A 62 -16.95 0.54 9.05
CA ALA A 62 -18.26 0.12 9.57
C ALA A 62 -18.18 -1.37 9.92
N GLN A 63 -18.06 -1.64 11.23
CA GLN A 63 -17.93 -3.01 11.74
C GLN A 63 -19.27 -3.69 11.97
N GLY A 64 -20.25 -2.93 12.47
CA GLY A 64 -21.55 -3.44 12.83
C GLY A 64 -22.67 -2.54 12.37
N ARG A 65 -23.88 -2.95 12.72
CA ARG A 65 -25.11 -2.25 12.37
C ARG A 65 -25.15 -0.81 12.91
N ARG A 66 -24.62 -0.56 14.10
CA ARG A 66 -24.63 0.78 14.71
C ARG A 66 -23.79 1.77 13.92
N GLU A 67 -22.58 1.38 13.54
CA GLU A 67 -21.72 2.19 12.68
C GLU A 67 -22.36 2.37 11.29
N GLY A 68 -22.90 1.29 10.72
CA GLY A 68 -23.57 1.32 9.41
C GLY A 68 -24.77 2.29 9.35
N GLU A 69 -25.63 2.30 10.37
CA GLU A 69 -26.75 3.26 10.45
C GLU A 69 -26.28 4.68 10.76
N ASN A 70 -25.20 4.85 11.54
CA ASN A 70 -24.68 6.18 11.86
C ASN A 70 -24.09 6.92 10.63
N LEU A 71 -23.69 6.19 9.59
CA LEU A 71 -23.25 6.77 8.31
C LEU A 71 -24.30 7.73 7.72
N GLN A 72 -25.60 7.48 7.93
CA GLN A 72 -26.66 8.39 7.49
C GLN A 72 -26.49 9.79 8.10
N ARG A 73 -26.22 9.85 9.41
CA ARG A 73 -26.06 11.11 10.15
C ARG A 73 -24.79 11.84 9.72
N ILE A 74 -23.68 11.10 9.56
CA ILE A 74 -22.40 11.65 9.11
C ILE A 74 -22.55 12.25 7.71
N VAL A 75 -23.05 11.49 6.74
CA VAL A 75 -23.23 11.96 5.35
C VAL A 75 -24.17 13.16 5.31
N ARG A 76 -25.30 13.10 6.01
CA ARG A 76 -26.24 14.23 6.09
C ARG A 76 -25.57 15.49 6.63
N ARG A 77 -24.84 15.41 7.74
CA ARG A 77 -24.14 16.58 8.33
C ARG A 77 -23.09 17.15 7.40
N LEU A 78 -22.30 16.32 6.72
CA LEU A 78 -21.34 16.79 5.72
C LEU A 78 -22.01 17.62 4.63
N ARG A 79 -23.15 17.14 4.10
CA ARG A 79 -23.89 17.87 3.07
C ARG A 79 -24.52 19.16 3.60
N GLU A 80 -25.07 19.14 4.82
CA GLU A 80 -25.60 20.35 5.50
C GLU A 80 -24.52 21.42 5.72
N GLU A 81 -23.27 21.00 5.96
CA GLU A 81 -22.11 21.88 6.16
C GLU A 81 -21.38 22.24 4.84
N GLY A 82 -21.90 21.81 3.69
CA GLY A 82 -21.32 22.13 2.38
C GLY A 82 -20.05 21.34 2.03
N CYS A 83 -19.76 20.26 2.76
CA CYS A 83 -18.66 19.35 2.46
C CYS A 83 -19.10 18.27 1.46
N ASP A 84 -18.53 18.33 0.25
CA ASP A 84 -18.86 17.43 -0.87
C ASP A 84 -17.93 16.21 -0.97
N ALA A 85 -17.18 15.90 0.08
CA ALA A 85 -16.36 14.70 0.16
C ALA A 85 -17.17 13.44 -0.18
N ALA A 86 -16.63 12.58 -1.04
CA ALA A 86 -17.26 11.31 -1.36
C ALA A 86 -16.96 10.29 -0.25
N VAL A 87 -18.01 9.73 0.34
CA VAL A 87 -17.91 8.90 1.54
C VAL A 87 -17.89 7.42 1.17
N VAL A 88 -16.92 6.69 1.72
CA VAL A 88 -16.74 5.25 1.49
C VAL A 88 -16.91 4.47 2.78
N ALA A 89 -17.80 3.48 2.81
CA ALA A 89 -17.90 2.56 3.94
C ALA A 89 -16.95 1.36 3.76
N ASP A 90 -16.09 1.12 4.74
CA ASP A 90 -15.16 -0.02 4.78
C ASP A 90 -15.78 -1.16 5.61
N ILE A 91 -16.33 -2.16 4.91
CA ILE A 91 -17.10 -3.23 5.52
C ILE A 91 -16.22 -4.43 5.87
N HIS A 92 -16.46 -5.02 7.04
CA HIS A 92 -15.72 -6.17 7.56
C HIS A 92 -16.69 -7.28 8.00
N PHE A 93 -16.42 -8.52 7.59
CA PHE A 93 -17.06 -9.79 7.99
C PHE A 93 -18.58 -9.95 7.80
N VAL A 94 -19.37 -8.87 7.73
CA VAL A 94 -20.83 -8.94 7.78
C VAL A 94 -21.44 -8.30 6.53
N PRO A 95 -21.89 -9.13 5.55
CA PRO A 95 -22.57 -8.65 4.33
C PRO A 95 -23.79 -7.75 4.61
N GLU A 96 -24.55 -8.02 5.68
CA GLU A 96 -25.69 -7.19 6.08
C GLU A 96 -25.28 -5.72 6.29
N VAL A 97 -24.11 -5.45 6.88
CA VAL A 97 -23.64 -4.08 7.14
C VAL A 97 -23.32 -3.36 5.83
N ALA A 98 -22.87 -4.07 4.78
CA ALA A 98 -22.68 -3.50 3.46
C ALA A 98 -24.00 -3.00 2.86
N ALA A 99 -25.07 -3.81 2.98
CA ALA A 99 -26.40 -3.43 2.53
C ALA A 99 -26.96 -2.23 3.32
N ILE A 100 -26.70 -2.13 4.63
CA ILE A 100 -27.10 -0.96 5.42
C ILE A 100 -26.33 0.29 4.94
N ALA A 101 -25.00 0.20 4.85
CA ALA A 101 -24.15 1.32 4.47
C ALA A 101 -24.46 1.84 3.06
N ALA A 102 -24.73 0.94 2.10
CA ALA A 102 -25.06 1.27 0.71
C ALA A 102 -26.34 2.11 0.55
N LYS A 103 -27.14 2.29 1.61
CA LYS A 103 -28.28 3.24 1.61
C LYS A 103 -27.85 4.69 1.72
N TYR A 104 -26.64 4.94 2.25
CA TYR A 104 -26.23 6.26 2.73
C TYR A 104 -24.93 6.78 2.11
N VAL A 105 -24.00 5.89 1.72
CA VAL A 105 -22.66 6.28 1.24
C VAL A 105 -22.53 6.26 -0.28
N ASP A 106 -21.46 6.85 -0.80
CA ASP A 106 -21.18 6.94 -2.24
C ASP A 106 -20.50 5.67 -2.79
N LYS A 107 -19.79 4.92 -1.93
CA LYS A 107 -19.11 3.67 -2.27
C LYS A 107 -19.02 2.73 -1.07
N VAL A 108 -19.15 1.43 -1.30
CA VAL A 108 -18.86 0.40 -0.29
C VAL A 108 -17.59 -0.35 -0.66
N ARG A 109 -16.67 -0.57 0.29
CA ARG A 109 -15.58 -1.54 0.14
C ARG A 109 -15.97 -2.83 0.80
N ILE A 110 -15.81 -3.91 0.06
CA ILE A 110 -15.92 -5.27 0.57
C ILE A 110 -14.57 -6.00 0.48
N ASN A 111 -14.40 -7.04 1.30
CA ASN A 111 -13.31 -8.00 1.18
C ASN A 111 -13.91 -9.35 0.75
N PRO A 112 -13.56 -9.88 -0.44
CA PRO A 112 -13.99 -11.20 -0.90
C PRO A 112 -13.83 -12.33 0.13
N GLY A 113 -12.77 -12.30 0.94
CA GLY A 113 -12.50 -13.34 1.95
C GLY A 113 -13.61 -13.52 2.99
N ASN A 114 -14.50 -12.53 3.13
CA ASN A 114 -15.58 -12.51 4.11
C ASN A 114 -16.95 -12.91 3.55
N TYR A 115 -17.08 -13.09 2.24
CA TYR A 115 -18.35 -13.39 1.59
C TYR A 115 -18.45 -14.88 1.29
N ASN A 116 -19.63 -15.46 1.52
CA ASN A 116 -19.90 -16.84 1.12
C ASN A 116 -20.63 -16.84 -0.23
N SER A 117 -19.94 -17.28 -1.30
CA SER A 117 -20.46 -17.30 -2.67
C SER A 117 -21.75 -18.15 -2.84
N SER A 118 -22.12 -18.98 -1.86
CA SER A 118 -23.26 -19.89 -1.97
C SER A 118 -24.63 -19.27 -1.65
N HIS A 119 -24.71 -18.04 -1.12
CA HIS A 119 -25.95 -17.48 -0.58
C HIS A 119 -26.49 -16.26 -1.35
N GLY A 120 -25.87 -15.86 -2.46
CA GLY A 120 -26.35 -14.75 -3.29
C GLY A 120 -26.22 -13.36 -2.66
N GLU A 121 -25.49 -13.25 -1.54
CA GLU A 121 -25.38 -12.02 -0.75
C GLU A 121 -24.68 -10.90 -1.54
N PHE A 122 -23.70 -11.25 -2.37
CA PHE A 122 -22.98 -10.28 -3.19
C PHE A 122 -23.85 -9.76 -4.33
N GLU A 123 -24.63 -10.63 -4.95
CA GLU A 123 -25.60 -10.29 -5.99
C GLU A 123 -26.68 -9.36 -5.44
N ALA A 124 -27.20 -9.63 -4.23
CA ALA A 124 -28.15 -8.74 -3.57
C ALA A 124 -27.55 -7.36 -3.28
N LEU A 125 -26.27 -7.30 -2.87
CA LEU A 125 -25.56 -6.03 -2.70
C LEU A 125 -25.40 -5.29 -4.02
N ILE A 126 -25.04 -5.99 -5.11
CA ILE A 126 -24.95 -5.42 -6.46
C ILE A 126 -26.28 -4.79 -6.87
N ASP A 127 -27.39 -5.50 -6.66
CA ASP A 127 -28.72 -5.03 -7.05
C ASP A 127 -29.09 -3.75 -6.28
N GLN A 128 -28.84 -3.71 -4.97
CA GLN A 128 -29.07 -2.50 -4.16
C GLN A 128 -28.14 -1.33 -4.57
N CYS A 129 -26.86 -1.61 -4.82
CA CYS A 129 -25.90 -0.61 -5.25
C CYS A 129 -26.28 -0.02 -6.62
N ARG A 130 -26.81 -0.84 -7.54
CA ARG A 130 -27.30 -0.39 -8.84
C ARG A 130 -28.47 0.58 -8.69
N GLU A 131 -29.46 0.24 -7.87
CA GLU A 131 -30.64 1.10 -7.64
C GLU A 131 -30.26 2.47 -7.06
N ARG A 132 -29.25 2.52 -6.19
CA ARG A 132 -28.80 3.75 -5.53
C ARG A 132 -27.70 4.50 -6.28
N GLY A 133 -27.08 3.89 -7.29
CA GLY A 133 -25.91 4.44 -7.97
C GLY A 133 -24.67 4.50 -7.07
N VAL A 134 -24.49 3.50 -6.21
CA VAL A 134 -23.36 3.36 -5.28
C VAL A 134 -22.29 2.45 -5.89
N ALA A 135 -21.03 2.87 -5.85
CA ALA A 135 -19.93 2.04 -6.35
C ALA A 135 -19.52 0.94 -5.35
N ILE A 136 -18.94 -0.15 -5.85
CA ILE A 136 -18.36 -1.21 -5.03
C ILE A 136 -16.84 -1.23 -5.24
N ARG A 137 -16.07 -1.29 -4.15
CA ARG A 137 -14.65 -1.67 -4.20
C ARG A 137 -14.47 -3.10 -3.73
N ILE A 138 -14.00 -3.97 -4.62
CA ILE A 138 -13.52 -5.31 -4.30
C ILE A 138 -12.06 -5.17 -3.84
N GLY A 139 -11.83 -5.25 -2.53
CA GLY A 139 -10.51 -5.04 -1.95
C GLY A 139 -9.95 -6.30 -1.31
N VAL A 140 -9.03 -6.98 -2.00
CA VAL A 140 -8.32 -8.15 -1.52
C VAL A 140 -7.07 -7.71 -0.76
N ASN A 141 -6.90 -8.20 0.46
CA ASN A 141 -5.68 -8.01 1.24
C ASN A 141 -4.96 -9.35 1.42
N HIS A 142 -3.64 -9.33 1.25
CA HIS A 142 -2.74 -10.41 1.65
C HIS A 142 -2.94 -10.75 3.14
N GLY A 143 -2.92 -12.03 3.49
CA GLY A 143 -3.24 -12.51 4.85
C GLY A 143 -4.73 -12.58 5.20
N SER A 144 -5.64 -12.27 4.27
CA SER A 144 -7.10 -12.31 4.50
C SER A 144 -7.88 -13.04 3.39
N LEU A 145 -7.21 -13.90 2.64
CA LEU A 145 -7.87 -14.72 1.63
C LEU A 145 -8.88 -15.68 2.27
N SER A 146 -9.94 -16.01 1.53
CA SER A 146 -10.89 -17.03 1.97
C SER A 146 -10.15 -18.37 2.14
N LYS A 147 -10.64 -19.21 3.07
CA LYS A 147 -10.04 -20.53 3.31
C LYS A 147 -9.90 -21.35 2.01
N ARG A 148 -10.93 -21.34 1.16
CA ARG A 148 -10.91 -22.06 -0.12
C ARG A 148 -9.78 -21.58 -1.03
N VAL A 149 -9.63 -20.27 -1.19
CA VAL A 149 -8.57 -19.69 -2.03
C VAL A 149 -7.19 -19.98 -1.43
N PHE A 150 -7.06 -19.85 -0.10
CA PHE A 150 -5.82 -20.16 0.60
C PHE A 150 -5.41 -21.64 0.45
N ASP A 151 -6.35 -22.56 0.59
CA ASP A 151 -6.08 -24.00 0.49
C ASP A 151 -5.64 -24.40 -0.94
N GLU A 152 -6.13 -23.70 -1.98
CA GLU A 152 -5.83 -23.99 -3.39
C GLU A 152 -4.58 -23.25 -3.91
N TRP A 153 -4.42 -21.97 -3.55
CA TRP A 153 -3.39 -21.08 -4.12
C TRP A 153 -2.34 -20.63 -3.11
N GLY A 154 -2.55 -20.86 -1.82
CA GLY A 154 -1.80 -20.23 -0.74
C GLY A 154 -2.07 -18.72 -0.64
N ASP A 155 -1.33 -18.07 0.27
CA ASP A 155 -1.33 -16.60 0.43
C ASP A 155 -0.34 -15.95 -0.54
N THR A 156 -0.61 -16.13 -1.83
CA THR A 156 0.25 -15.76 -2.97
C THR A 156 -0.38 -14.63 -3.81
N PRO A 157 0.41 -13.91 -4.63
CA PRO A 157 -0.14 -12.97 -5.62
C PRO A 157 -1.22 -13.61 -6.50
N GLU A 158 -1.04 -14.85 -6.94
CA GLU A 158 -1.97 -15.62 -7.75
C GLU A 158 -3.28 -15.89 -6.99
N GLY A 159 -3.20 -16.28 -5.72
CA GLY A 159 -4.37 -16.44 -4.86
C GLY A 159 -5.15 -15.14 -4.67
N MET A 160 -4.45 -14.01 -4.51
CA MET A 160 -5.09 -12.69 -4.46
C MET A 160 -5.85 -12.37 -5.75
N VAL A 161 -5.24 -12.64 -6.91
CA VAL A 161 -5.86 -12.44 -8.23
C VAL A 161 -7.07 -13.34 -8.42
N ALA A 162 -6.96 -14.63 -8.08
CA ALA A 162 -8.06 -15.58 -8.14
C ALA A 162 -9.27 -15.09 -7.32
N SER A 163 -9.01 -14.59 -6.10
CA SER A 163 -10.04 -14.06 -5.22
C SER A 163 -10.76 -12.84 -5.79
N ALA A 164 -10.06 -11.89 -6.43
CA ALA A 164 -10.74 -10.76 -7.06
C ALA A 164 -11.47 -11.14 -8.35
N MET A 165 -10.84 -11.95 -9.21
CA MET A 165 -11.42 -12.32 -10.50
C MET A 165 -12.73 -13.09 -10.33
N GLU A 166 -12.89 -13.90 -9.27
CA GLU A 166 -14.17 -14.52 -8.92
C GLU A 166 -15.30 -13.48 -8.77
N PHE A 167 -15.06 -12.42 -7.98
CA PHE A 167 -16.07 -11.38 -7.75
C PHE A 167 -16.28 -10.49 -8.98
N LEU A 168 -15.22 -10.23 -9.75
CA LEU A 168 -15.33 -9.46 -11.00
C LEU A 168 -16.14 -10.19 -12.07
N ARG A 169 -16.03 -11.52 -12.15
CA ARG A 169 -16.87 -12.33 -13.05
C ARG A 169 -18.35 -12.20 -12.67
N VAL A 170 -18.69 -12.24 -11.38
CA VAL A 170 -20.06 -12.00 -10.90
C VAL A 170 -20.54 -10.59 -11.26
N CYS A 171 -19.71 -9.55 -11.08
CA CYS A 171 -20.06 -8.19 -11.50
C CYS A 171 -20.32 -8.10 -13.01
N ARG A 172 -19.48 -8.74 -13.83
CA ARG A 172 -19.66 -8.79 -15.29
C ARG A 172 -20.94 -9.51 -15.68
N GLU A 173 -21.23 -10.67 -15.09
CA GLU A 173 -22.48 -11.42 -15.32
C GLU A 173 -23.73 -10.61 -14.96
N LYS A 174 -23.64 -9.79 -13.91
CA LYS A 174 -24.68 -8.85 -13.48
C LYS A 174 -24.67 -7.52 -14.24
N ALA A 175 -23.80 -7.35 -15.23
CA ALA A 175 -23.60 -6.09 -15.96
C ALA A 175 -23.46 -4.87 -15.03
N PHE A 176 -22.70 -5.03 -13.94
CA PHE A 176 -22.47 -4.00 -12.94
C PHE A 176 -21.04 -3.45 -13.07
N ASP A 177 -20.94 -2.25 -13.65
CA ASP A 177 -19.66 -1.67 -14.03
C ASP A 177 -19.13 -0.61 -13.05
N GLN A 178 -19.91 -0.25 -12.02
CA GLN A 178 -19.51 0.68 -10.95
C GLN A 178 -18.60 -0.02 -9.93
N VAL A 179 -17.49 -0.58 -10.39
CA VAL A 179 -16.59 -1.44 -9.62
C VAL A 179 -15.16 -0.90 -9.66
N VAL A 180 -14.51 -0.89 -8.49
CA VAL A 180 -13.09 -0.57 -8.30
C VAL A 180 -12.40 -1.77 -7.68
N VAL A 181 -11.13 -2.02 -8.01
CA VAL A 181 -10.40 -3.17 -7.46
C VAL A 181 -9.14 -2.73 -6.74
N SER A 182 -8.78 -3.41 -5.65
CA SER A 182 -7.48 -3.22 -4.99
C SER A 182 -6.88 -4.53 -4.51
N MET A 183 -5.57 -4.64 -4.65
CA MET A 183 -4.69 -5.70 -4.12
C MET A 183 -3.76 -5.07 -3.08
N LYS A 184 -3.87 -5.38 -1.80
CA LYS A 184 -3.00 -4.76 -0.79
C LYS A 184 -2.14 -5.78 -0.08
N SER A 185 -0.88 -5.42 0.12
CA SER A 185 0.07 -6.12 0.99
C SER A 185 1.00 -5.10 1.63
N SER A 186 1.56 -5.44 2.79
CA SER A 186 2.67 -4.70 3.41
C SER A 186 4.02 -5.06 2.78
N ASN A 187 4.04 -6.12 1.96
CA ASN A 187 5.15 -6.48 1.11
C ASN A 187 4.96 -5.89 -0.29
N THR A 188 5.77 -4.88 -0.62
CA THR A 188 5.75 -4.16 -1.91
C THR A 188 5.93 -5.10 -3.11
N ARG A 189 6.76 -6.14 -3.02
CA ARG A 189 6.96 -7.12 -4.10
C ARG A 189 5.69 -7.93 -4.37
N VAL A 190 5.04 -8.42 -3.31
CA VAL A 190 3.77 -9.15 -3.40
C VAL A 190 2.69 -8.24 -3.98
N MET A 191 2.59 -6.99 -3.48
CA MET A 191 1.62 -6.02 -3.97
C MET A 191 1.79 -5.75 -5.47
N VAL A 192 2.99 -5.39 -5.91
CA VAL A 192 3.27 -5.04 -7.31
C VAL A 192 3.01 -6.24 -8.23
N ALA A 193 3.47 -7.44 -7.84
CA ALA A 193 3.20 -8.66 -8.60
C ALA A 193 1.68 -8.93 -8.73
N ALA A 194 0.93 -8.81 -7.63
CA ALA A 194 -0.51 -9.06 -7.63
C ALA A 194 -1.28 -8.09 -8.55
N TYR A 195 -0.94 -6.80 -8.58
CA TYR A 195 -1.59 -5.86 -9.51
C TYR A 195 -1.23 -6.15 -10.96
N ARG A 196 0.03 -6.45 -11.27
CA ARG A 196 0.45 -6.77 -12.65
C ARG A 196 -0.24 -8.04 -13.16
N LEU A 197 -0.30 -9.08 -12.33
CA LEU A 197 -1.05 -10.31 -12.64
C LEU A 197 -2.56 -10.07 -12.76
N LEU A 198 -3.14 -9.21 -11.90
CA LEU A 198 -4.55 -8.84 -11.99
C LEU A 198 -4.85 -8.12 -13.31
N VAL A 199 -4.00 -7.18 -13.72
CA VAL A 199 -4.14 -6.48 -15.01
C VAL A 199 -4.12 -7.47 -16.16
N GLU A 200 -3.15 -8.39 -16.19
CA GLU A 200 -3.06 -9.42 -17.22
C GLU A 200 -4.30 -10.34 -17.23
N ALA A 201 -4.81 -10.72 -16.05
CA ALA A 201 -6.01 -11.54 -15.93
C ALA A 201 -7.28 -10.80 -16.40
N MET A 202 -7.42 -9.52 -16.06
CA MET A 202 -8.51 -8.68 -16.51
C MET A 202 -8.47 -8.49 -18.03
N GLU A 203 -7.29 -8.18 -18.61
CA GLU A 203 -7.11 -8.02 -20.05
C GLU A 203 -7.49 -9.29 -20.82
N ARG A 204 -7.04 -10.47 -20.34
CA ARG A 204 -7.39 -11.78 -20.92
C ARG A 204 -8.90 -12.03 -20.96
N GLU A 205 -9.63 -11.48 -20.00
CA GLU A 205 -11.08 -11.60 -19.87
C GLU A 205 -11.87 -10.38 -20.39
N GLY A 206 -11.20 -9.44 -21.05
CA GLY A 206 -11.83 -8.24 -21.61
C GLY A 206 -12.39 -7.29 -20.55
N MET A 207 -11.77 -7.22 -19.37
CA MET A 207 -12.14 -6.35 -18.25
C MET A 207 -11.16 -5.17 -18.11
N ASP A 208 -11.68 -3.98 -17.79
CA ASP A 208 -10.92 -2.74 -17.69
C ASP A 208 -11.31 -1.91 -16.45
N TYR A 209 -11.60 -2.58 -15.33
CA TYR A 209 -11.97 -1.90 -14.08
C TYR A 209 -10.82 -1.01 -13.55
N PRO A 210 -11.16 0.14 -12.92
CA PRO A 210 -10.18 1.01 -12.29
C PRO A 210 -9.56 0.40 -11.03
N LEU A 211 -8.31 0.78 -10.76
CA LEU A 211 -7.48 0.22 -9.70
C LEU A 211 -7.20 1.26 -8.61
N HIS A 212 -7.54 0.91 -7.37
CA HIS A 212 -7.16 1.63 -6.17
C HIS A 212 -5.83 1.09 -5.67
N LEU A 213 -4.76 1.89 -5.67
CA LEU A 213 -3.45 1.51 -5.18
C LEU A 213 -3.23 1.89 -3.71
N GLY A 214 -2.33 1.17 -3.05
CA GLY A 214 -1.83 1.56 -1.75
C GLY A 214 -1.15 0.40 -1.04
N VAL A 215 0.03 0.66 -0.49
CA VAL A 215 0.72 -0.25 0.43
C VAL A 215 -0.02 -0.22 1.75
N THR A 216 -0.22 -1.39 2.37
CA THR A 216 -0.80 -1.49 3.72
C THR A 216 0.32 -1.53 4.75
N GLU A 217 0.03 -1.06 5.96
CA GLU A 217 0.96 -1.10 7.10
C GLU A 217 2.35 -0.54 6.79
N ALA A 218 2.39 0.65 6.16
CA ALA A 218 3.66 1.26 5.77
C ALA A 218 4.44 1.80 6.98
N GLY A 219 3.78 2.00 8.12
CA GLY A 219 4.36 2.65 9.30
C GLY A 219 4.24 4.16 9.25
N ASN A 220 5.14 4.86 9.93
CA ASN A 220 5.16 6.32 10.06
C ASN A 220 6.46 6.93 9.56
N GLY A 221 6.51 8.26 9.51
CA GLY A 221 7.70 9.04 9.17
C GLY A 221 8.18 8.81 7.74
N ILE A 222 9.46 9.10 7.51
CA ILE A 222 10.09 9.00 6.19
C ILE A 222 10.09 7.56 5.64
N GLU A 223 10.21 6.56 6.52
CA GLU A 223 10.21 5.15 6.14
C GLU A 223 8.86 4.72 5.55
N GLY A 224 7.75 5.10 6.18
CA GLY A 224 6.41 4.78 5.66
C GLY A 224 6.10 5.47 4.33
N ARG A 225 6.61 6.70 4.15
CA ARG A 225 6.51 7.45 2.89
C ARG A 225 7.32 6.77 1.78
N ILE A 226 8.58 6.41 2.03
CA ILE A 226 9.43 5.66 1.08
C ILE A 226 8.80 4.32 0.72
N LYS A 227 8.33 3.54 1.71
CA LYS A 227 7.72 2.22 1.46
C LYS A 227 6.46 2.34 0.59
N SER A 228 5.64 3.36 0.84
CA SER A 228 4.49 3.67 0.01
C SER A 228 4.89 4.09 -1.40
N ALA A 229 5.90 4.96 -1.53
CA ALA A 229 6.40 5.45 -2.81
C ALA A 229 7.03 4.35 -3.67
N VAL A 230 7.80 3.43 -3.10
CA VAL A 230 8.34 2.26 -3.83
C VAL A 230 7.22 1.40 -4.42
N GLY A 231 6.21 1.04 -3.60
CA GLY A 231 5.13 0.18 -4.05
C GLY A 231 4.17 0.86 -5.03
N ILE A 232 3.70 2.07 -4.70
CA ILE A 232 2.78 2.85 -5.53
C ILE A 232 3.50 3.32 -6.80
N GLY A 233 4.70 3.87 -6.67
CA GLY A 233 5.50 4.38 -7.78
C GLY A 233 5.84 3.32 -8.82
N ALA A 234 6.11 2.07 -8.42
CA ALA A 234 6.30 0.98 -9.37
C ALA A 234 5.08 0.73 -10.26
N LEU A 235 3.88 0.76 -9.69
CA LEU A 235 2.65 0.56 -10.47
C LEU A 235 2.29 1.79 -11.28
N LEU A 236 2.46 2.99 -10.71
CA LEU A 236 2.27 4.23 -11.44
C LEU A 236 3.21 4.28 -12.65
N ALA A 237 4.49 3.92 -12.52
CA ALA A 237 5.46 3.88 -13.62
C ALA A 237 5.04 2.94 -14.76
N ASP A 238 4.30 1.88 -14.44
CA ASP A 238 3.75 0.93 -15.40
C ASP A 238 2.41 1.41 -16.01
N GLY A 239 1.94 2.60 -15.62
CA GLY A 239 0.67 3.19 -16.03
C GLY A 239 -0.54 2.66 -15.27
N ILE A 240 -0.32 1.84 -14.24
CA ILE A 240 -1.36 1.16 -13.47
C ILE A 240 -1.78 2.05 -12.31
N GLY A 241 -3.08 2.33 -12.17
CA GLY A 241 -3.64 3.07 -11.04
C GLY A 241 -4.56 4.22 -11.47
N ASP A 242 -5.71 4.30 -10.80
CA ASP A 242 -6.75 5.31 -11.07
C ASP A 242 -7.10 6.12 -9.82
N THR A 243 -6.72 5.58 -8.66
CA THR A 243 -6.79 6.28 -7.38
C THR A 243 -5.79 5.67 -6.40
N ILE A 244 -5.25 6.46 -5.47
CA ILE A 244 -4.25 5.98 -4.52
C ILE A 244 -4.61 6.37 -3.08
N ARG A 245 -4.08 5.60 -2.12
CA ARG A 245 -3.99 5.97 -0.71
C ARG A 245 -2.61 5.59 -0.18
N VAL A 246 -1.92 6.54 0.42
CA VAL A 246 -0.74 6.31 1.25
C VAL A 246 -1.24 5.97 2.66
N SER A 247 -0.83 4.85 3.26
CA SER A 247 -1.36 4.40 4.57
C SER A 247 -0.31 4.63 5.66
N LEU A 248 -0.43 5.71 6.43
CA LEU A 248 0.55 6.09 7.47
C LEU A 248 -0.02 5.93 8.87
N THR A 249 0.81 5.52 9.84
CA THR A 249 0.49 5.56 11.27
C THR A 249 0.65 6.99 11.81
N GLU A 250 -0.12 7.92 11.24
CA GLU A 250 -0.14 9.36 11.55
C GLU A 250 -1.59 9.88 11.43
N ALA A 251 -1.81 11.17 11.67
CA ALA A 251 -3.10 11.81 11.38
C ALA A 251 -3.49 11.59 9.89
N PRO A 252 -4.72 11.12 9.58
CA PRO A 252 -5.12 10.76 8.22
C PRO A 252 -4.98 11.86 7.16
N GLU A 253 -5.11 13.12 7.55
CA GLU A 253 -4.88 14.27 6.67
C GLU A 253 -3.42 14.37 6.19
N ASN A 254 -2.45 13.83 6.94
CA ASN A 254 -1.03 13.80 6.55
C ASN A 254 -0.75 12.77 5.44
N GLU A 255 -1.67 11.84 5.18
CA GLU A 255 -1.58 10.91 4.04
C GLU A 255 -1.73 11.68 2.70
N ILE A 256 -2.49 12.78 2.68
CA ILE A 256 -2.88 13.47 1.45
C ILE A 256 -1.71 14.18 0.76
N PRO A 257 -0.88 15.01 1.43
CA PRO A 257 0.24 15.67 0.77
C PRO A 257 1.22 14.69 0.11
N VAL A 258 1.48 13.55 0.76
CA VAL A 258 2.38 12.51 0.23
C VAL A 258 1.77 11.84 -1.00
N ALA A 259 0.47 11.52 -0.94
CA ALA A 259 -0.25 10.97 -2.09
C ALA A 259 -0.29 11.97 -3.26
N GLN A 260 -0.53 13.25 -2.99
CA GLN A 260 -0.57 14.29 -4.01
C GLN A 260 0.80 14.48 -4.65
N LEU A 261 1.87 14.51 -3.86
CA LEU A 261 3.25 14.56 -4.35
C LEU A 261 3.54 13.41 -5.33
N LEU A 262 3.12 12.18 -5.00
CA LEU A 262 3.25 11.04 -5.91
C LEU A 262 2.42 11.23 -7.19
N VAL A 263 1.16 11.64 -7.10
CA VAL A 263 0.32 11.86 -8.29
C VAL A 263 0.93 12.92 -9.21
N ASP A 264 1.39 14.04 -8.64
CA ASP A 264 1.99 15.15 -9.39
C ASP A 264 3.31 14.73 -10.04
N HIS A 265 4.13 13.92 -9.34
CA HIS A 265 5.40 13.38 -9.86
C HIS A 265 5.22 12.45 -11.07
N PHE A 266 4.05 11.81 -11.23
CA PHE A 266 3.72 10.97 -12.39
C PHE A 266 2.82 11.68 -13.41
N ALA A 267 2.40 12.92 -13.16
CA ALA A 267 1.48 13.63 -14.04
C ALA A 267 2.08 13.93 -15.43
N ARG A 268 3.40 14.03 -15.52
CA ARG A 268 4.14 14.20 -16.77
C ARG A 268 5.37 13.29 -16.78
N ARG A 269 5.43 12.40 -17.77
CA ARG A 269 6.56 11.50 -18.04
C ARG A 269 6.72 11.34 -19.55
N SER A 270 7.38 12.31 -20.19
CA SER A 270 7.68 12.21 -21.62
C SER A 270 8.92 11.34 -21.89
N GLY A 271 9.22 11.17 -23.18
CA GLY A 271 10.32 10.34 -23.65
C GLY A 271 9.86 8.99 -24.20
N GLU A 272 10.55 8.55 -25.23
CA GLU A 272 10.47 7.20 -25.78
C GLU A 272 11.88 6.64 -25.85
N PHE A 273 12.10 5.52 -25.18
CA PHE A 273 13.40 4.91 -24.96
C PHE A 273 13.41 3.52 -25.59
N ALA A 274 14.21 3.35 -26.64
CA ALA A 274 14.30 2.08 -27.34
C ALA A 274 14.91 0.99 -26.44
N VAL A 275 14.29 -0.19 -26.42
CA VAL A 275 14.76 -1.35 -25.65
C VAL A 275 15.29 -2.40 -26.62
N LYS A 276 16.59 -2.70 -26.56
CA LYS A 276 17.25 -3.66 -27.49
C LYS A 276 16.89 -5.11 -27.21
N TYR A 277 16.77 -5.49 -25.93
CA TYR A 277 16.54 -6.88 -25.51
C TYR A 277 15.35 -6.99 -24.55
N SER A 278 14.13 -6.74 -25.05
CA SER A 278 12.90 -6.72 -24.24
C SER A 278 12.58 -8.07 -23.60
N GLU A 279 13.03 -9.17 -24.19
CA GLU A 279 12.85 -10.54 -23.70
C GLU A 279 13.56 -10.82 -22.36
N ARG A 280 14.49 -9.94 -21.96
CA ARG A 280 15.19 -10.02 -20.66
C ARG A 280 14.34 -9.54 -19.47
N TYR A 281 13.15 -8.99 -19.73
CA TYR A 281 12.27 -8.45 -18.71
C TYR A 281 10.93 -9.20 -18.68
N THR A 282 10.38 -9.40 -17.49
CA THR A 282 9.01 -9.87 -17.32
C THR A 282 8.35 -9.12 -16.17
N PRO A 283 7.18 -8.47 -16.38
CA PRO A 283 6.56 -7.66 -15.33
C PRO A 283 6.01 -8.51 -14.18
N THR A 284 5.60 -9.75 -14.45
CA THR A 284 4.90 -10.63 -13.51
C THR A 284 5.81 -11.63 -12.79
N ARG A 285 7.10 -11.68 -13.13
CA ARG A 285 8.07 -12.58 -12.51
C ARG A 285 9.31 -11.82 -12.09
N TYR A 286 9.68 -11.96 -10.82
CA TYR A 286 10.97 -11.48 -10.35
C TYR A 286 12.09 -12.36 -10.90
N CYS A 287 13.03 -11.74 -11.61
CA CYS A 287 14.28 -12.37 -12.01
C CYS A 287 15.41 -11.38 -11.70
N ARG A 288 16.40 -11.83 -10.93
CA ARG A 288 17.58 -11.01 -10.72
C ARG A 288 18.47 -11.12 -11.94
N ARG A 289 18.93 -9.97 -12.42
CA ARG A 289 19.75 -9.88 -13.62
C ARG A 289 21.21 -10.32 -13.41
N SER A 290 21.80 -10.03 -12.24
CA SER A 290 23.19 -10.35 -11.91
C SER A 290 23.32 -11.26 -10.67
N ASP A 291 24.54 -11.73 -10.39
CA ASP A 291 24.86 -12.51 -9.20
C ASP A 291 25.02 -11.69 -7.91
N ILE A 292 24.92 -10.35 -7.98
CA ILE A 292 25.03 -9.47 -6.81
C ILE A 292 23.90 -9.75 -5.84
N GLN A 293 24.23 -10.25 -4.65
CA GLN A 293 23.23 -10.66 -3.66
C GLN A 293 22.59 -9.49 -2.89
N THR A 294 23.38 -8.45 -2.64
CA THR A 294 22.97 -7.31 -1.83
C THR A 294 23.28 -6.04 -2.60
N PRO A 295 22.26 -5.27 -3.02
CA PRO A 295 22.51 -4.02 -3.70
C PRO A 295 23.24 -2.99 -2.85
N LEU A 296 24.10 -2.21 -3.50
CA LEU A 296 25.02 -1.27 -2.84
C LEU A 296 24.48 0.17 -2.90
N ILE A 297 24.80 0.95 -1.87
CA ILE A 297 24.52 2.39 -1.82
C ILE A 297 25.71 3.19 -2.35
N HIS A 298 25.55 4.49 -2.61
CA HIS A 298 26.57 5.31 -3.28
C HIS A 298 27.97 5.20 -2.66
N SER A 299 28.06 5.14 -1.34
CA SER A 299 29.32 5.09 -0.58
C SER A 299 30.02 3.73 -0.62
N GLU A 300 29.33 2.69 -1.08
CA GLU A 300 29.82 1.32 -1.17
C GLU A 300 30.11 0.90 -2.62
N LEU A 301 29.77 1.72 -3.61
CA LEU A 301 29.91 1.40 -5.03
C LEU A 301 31.39 1.22 -5.42
N PRO A 302 31.76 0.07 -6.01
CA PRO A 302 33.09 -0.10 -6.60
C PRO A 302 33.35 0.88 -7.74
N ALA A 303 34.58 1.36 -7.85
CA ALA A 303 34.95 2.36 -8.87
C ALA A 303 34.84 1.84 -10.32
N ASP A 304 34.87 0.52 -10.51
CA ASP A 304 34.74 -0.17 -11.80
C ASP A 304 33.29 -0.49 -12.17
N TRP A 305 32.32 -0.26 -11.28
CA TRP A 305 30.91 -0.45 -11.61
C TRP A 305 30.40 0.63 -12.55
N ARG A 306 29.60 0.20 -13.52
CA ARG A 306 28.89 1.12 -14.41
C ARG A 306 27.77 1.82 -13.64
N VAL A 307 27.83 3.15 -13.60
CA VAL A 307 26.74 3.99 -13.08
C VAL A 307 25.96 4.55 -14.28
N ILE A 308 24.67 4.26 -14.35
CA ILE A 308 23.77 4.76 -15.40
C ILE A 308 22.91 5.86 -14.77
N GLU A 309 23.05 7.08 -15.28
CA GLU A 309 22.30 8.24 -14.83
C GLU A 309 21.08 8.50 -15.72
N ALA A 310 19.92 8.72 -15.10
CA ALA A 310 18.74 9.23 -15.78
C ALA A 310 18.83 10.74 -15.95
N LEU A 311 18.55 11.23 -17.16
CA LEU A 311 18.63 12.64 -17.52
C LEU A 311 17.28 13.25 -17.92
N THR A 312 16.21 12.45 -17.87
CA THR A 312 14.87 12.86 -18.31
C THR A 312 13.85 12.91 -17.18
N GLU A 313 12.66 13.46 -17.47
CA GLU A 313 11.51 13.43 -16.57
C GLU A 313 10.81 12.05 -16.48
N ASN A 314 11.37 11.01 -17.09
CA ASN A 314 10.91 9.63 -16.94
C ASN A 314 12.07 8.67 -16.59
N PRO A 315 12.68 8.83 -15.39
CA PRO A 315 13.85 8.06 -15.00
C PRO A 315 13.63 6.55 -15.07
N THR A 316 12.45 6.08 -14.68
CA THR A 316 12.15 4.64 -14.62
C THR A 316 12.20 3.99 -16.02
N ALA A 317 11.59 4.60 -17.04
CA ALA A 317 11.61 4.04 -18.39
C ALA A 317 12.99 4.16 -19.04
N GLU A 318 13.66 5.31 -18.84
CA GLU A 318 15.01 5.57 -19.33
C GLU A 318 16.02 4.54 -18.79
N LEU A 319 16.02 4.34 -17.46
CA LEU A 319 16.93 3.40 -16.81
C LEU A 319 16.61 1.95 -17.16
N ARG A 320 15.32 1.57 -17.24
CA ARG A 320 14.92 0.24 -17.72
C ARG A 320 15.46 0.01 -19.14
N ALA A 321 15.27 0.95 -20.05
CA ALA A 321 15.73 0.82 -21.42
C ALA A 321 17.26 0.76 -21.53
N ALA A 322 17.98 1.58 -20.78
CA ALA A 322 19.44 1.57 -20.74
C ALA A 322 19.98 0.21 -20.23
N ILE A 323 19.46 -0.29 -19.11
CA ILE A 323 19.88 -1.57 -18.52
C ILE A 323 19.55 -2.74 -19.45
N LEU A 324 18.32 -2.79 -19.97
CA LEU A 324 17.88 -3.85 -20.88
C LEU A 324 18.59 -3.81 -22.23
N SER A 325 19.30 -2.73 -22.56
CA SER A 325 20.05 -2.59 -23.81
C SER A 325 21.56 -2.85 -23.67
N LEU A 326 22.04 -3.19 -22.47
CA LEU A 326 23.43 -3.60 -22.26
C LEU A 326 23.77 -4.85 -23.07
N ASP A 327 24.95 -4.89 -23.67
CA ASP A 327 25.38 -6.05 -24.44
C ASP A 327 25.55 -7.28 -23.54
N ARG A 328 26.14 -7.10 -22.35
CA ARG A 328 26.23 -8.12 -21.30
C ARG A 328 25.02 -8.05 -20.38
N ALA A 329 24.24 -9.12 -20.36
CA ALA A 329 23.02 -9.17 -19.56
C ALA A 329 23.29 -9.13 -18.06
N ASP A 330 24.42 -9.67 -17.59
CA ASP A 330 24.76 -9.91 -16.18
C ASP A 330 25.71 -8.85 -15.56
N GLU A 331 26.21 -7.90 -16.36
CA GLU A 331 27.17 -6.87 -15.92
C GLU A 331 26.59 -6.02 -14.78
N PRO A 332 27.16 -5.97 -13.57
CA PRO A 332 26.62 -5.18 -12.46
C PRO A 332 26.44 -3.70 -12.80
N VAL A 333 25.30 -3.11 -12.42
CA VAL A 333 25.02 -1.69 -12.67
C VAL A 333 24.44 -0.99 -11.45
N ALA A 334 24.89 0.25 -11.23
CA ALA A 334 24.26 1.19 -10.33
C ALA A 334 23.40 2.19 -11.11
N VAL A 335 22.26 2.56 -10.55
CA VAL A 335 21.35 3.55 -11.13
C VAL A 335 21.46 4.87 -10.39
N CYS A 336 21.48 5.96 -11.15
CA CYS A 336 21.65 7.31 -10.63
C CYS A 336 20.53 8.23 -11.12
N CYS A 337 20.04 9.10 -10.24
CA CYS A 337 19.14 10.17 -10.62
C CYS A 337 19.37 11.37 -9.71
N ARG A 338 19.25 12.57 -10.29
CA ARG A 338 19.43 13.83 -9.59
C ARG A 338 18.09 14.42 -9.15
N TYR A 339 18.04 14.96 -7.92
CA TYR A 339 16.86 15.61 -7.34
C TYR A 339 17.24 16.96 -6.74
N GLU A 340 16.68 18.03 -7.28
CA GLU A 340 16.91 19.43 -6.84
C GLU A 340 15.94 19.86 -5.72
N ASP A 341 15.16 18.93 -5.16
CA ASP A 341 14.22 19.26 -4.09
C ASP A 341 14.97 19.62 -2.79
N PRO A 342 14.53 20.67 -2.06
CA PRO A 342 15.24 21.14 -0.87
C PRO A 342 14.91 20.36 0.40
N THR A 343 13.92 19.45 0.36
CA THR A 343 13.47 18.72 1.55
C THR A 343 13.76 17.23 1.42
N VAL A 344 14.18 16.63 2.55
CA VAL A 344 14.38 15.18 2.68
C VAL A 344 13.15 14.40 2.25
N GLU A 345 11.96 14.86 2.64
CA GLU A 345 10.69 14.20 2.31
C GLU A 345 10.45 14.14 0.79
N ALA A 346 10.64 15.25 0.08
CA ALA A 346 10.41 15.30 -1.35
C ALA A 346 11.42 14.44 -2.13
N VAL A 347 12.71 14.54 -1.80
CA VAL A 347 13.76 13.70 -2.41
C VAL A 347 13.47 12.23 -2.15
N ALA A 348 13.17 11.86 -0.90
CA ALA A 348 12.90 10.48 -0.52
C ALA A 348 11.70 9.87 -1.27
N VAL A 349 10.58 10.60 -1.37
CA VAL A 349 9.37 10.11 -2.04
C VAL A 349 9.60 9.97 -3.54
N LYS A 350 10.19 10.98 -4.20
CA LYS A 350 10.43 10.95 -5.65
C LYS A 350 11.46 9.87 -6.01
N ALA A 351 12.59 9.83 -5.29
CA ALA A 351 13.63 8.82 -5.51
C ALA A 351 13.14 7.39 -5.29
N ALA A 352 12.34 7.19 -4.24
CA ALA A 352 11.70 5.89 -3.98
C ALA A 352 10.77 5.46 -5.12
N ALA A 353 10.00 6.40 -5.67
CA ALA A 353 9.08 6.11 -6.76
C ALA A 353 9.78 5.88 -8.11
N ASP A 354 10.92 6.53 -8.35
CA ASP A 354 11.68 6.43 -9.60
C ASP A 354 12.62 5.24 -9.65
N LEU A 355 13.40 5.05 -8.58
CA LEU A 355 14.50 4.07 -8.52
C LEU A 355 14.08 2.75 -7.87
N GLY A 356 13.15 2.79 -6.90
CA GLY A 356 12.60 1.60 -6.25
C GLY A 356 12.08 0.52 -7.23
N PRO A 357 11.36 0.87 -8.32
CA PRO A 357 10.88 -0.10 -9.30
C PRO A 357 11.99 -0.94 -9.94
N LEU A 358 13.19 -0.38 -10.11
CA LEU A 358 14.34 -1.07 -10.74
C LEU A 358 14.87 -2.21 -9.85
N PHE A 359 14.73 -2.06 -8.52
CA PHE A 359 15.07 -3.11 -7.56
C PHE A 359 13.95 -4.12 -7.36
N LEU A 360 12.69 -3.68 -7.37
CA LEU A 360 11.52 -4.57 -7.37
C LEU A 360 11.52 -5.50 -8.58
N ASP A 361 12.00 -5.00 -9.72
CA ASP A 361 12.11 -5.75 -10.97
C ASP A 361 13.42 -6.56 -11.08
N GLY A 362 14.36 -6.40 -10.15
CA GLY A 362 15.64 -7.13 -10.14
C GLY A 362 16.66 -6.68 -11.20
N LEU A 363 16.53 -5.46 -11.71
CA LEU A 363 17.33 -4.92 -12.81
C LEU A 363 18.63 -4.24 -12.35
N ALA A 364 18.59 -3.55 -11.21
CA ALA A 364 19.71 -2.75 -10.70
C ALA A 364 20.40 -3.42 -9.50
N ASP A 365 21.71 -3.18 -9.39
CA ASP A 365 22.60 -3.76 -8.37
C ASP A 365 23.17 -2.71 -7.42
N GLY A 366 23.03 -1.43 -7.76
CA GLY A 366 23.42 -0.31 -6.90
C GLY A 366 22.51 0.89 -7.09
N ILE A 367 22.43 1.75 -6.08
CA ILE A 367 21.65 2.98 -6.10
C ILE A 367 22.58 4.17 -5.79
N ARG A 368 22.37 5.27 -6.51
CA ARG A 368 22.98 6.56 -6.23
C ARG A 368 21.93 7.67 -6.38
N ILE A 369 21.78 8.49 -5.36
CA ILE A 369 20.95 9.69 -5.39
C ILE A 369 21.88 10.89 -5.37
N ASP A 370 21.77 11.76 -6.38
CA ASP A 370 22.42 13.07 -6.39
C ASP A 370 21.42 14.12 -5.91
N ALA A 371 21.57 14.60 -4.68
CA ALA A 371 20.67 15.57 -4.07
C ALA A 371 21.49 16.69 -3.39
N PRO A 372 21.83 17.78 -4.10
CA PRO A 372 22.80 18.77 -3.63
C PRO A 372 22.36 19.54 -2.36
N HIS A 373 21.10 19.42 -1.97
CA HIS A 373 20.53 20.07 -0.78
C HIS A 373 20.51 19.17 0.46
N LEU A 374 20.88 17.89 0.33
CA LEU A 374 20.91 16.92 1.43
C LEU A 374 22.37 16.61 1.79
N SER A 375 22.58 16.19 3.03
CA SER A 375 23.86 15.63 3.45
C SER A 375 24.04 14.20 2.91
N GLU A 376 25.30 13.78 2.74
CA GLU A 376 25.66 12.39 2.37
C GLU A 376 25.01 11.34 3.29
N LYS A 377 24.85 11.69 4.58
CA LYS A 377 24.18 10.83 5.56
C LYS A 377 22.69 10.67 5.26
N GLU A 378 21.98 11.77 4.99
CA GLU A 378 20.55 11.72 4.64
C GLU A 378 20.35 10.94 3.33
N ILE A 379 21.24 11.12 2.35
CA ILE A 379 21.23 10.38 1.09
C ILE A 379 21.41 8.87 1.33
N ALA A 380 22.43 8.47 2.10
CA ALA A 380 22.67 7.07 2.43
C ALA A 380 21.47 6.42 3.15
N GLU A 381 20.84 7.16 4.07
CA GLU A 381 19.65 6.70 4.78
C GLU A 381 18.47 6.48 3.83
N ILE A 382 18.21 7.41 2.90
CA ILE A 382 17.15 7.26 1.88
C ILE A 382 17.41 6.04 1.01
N GLU A 383 18.63 5.88 0.50
CA GLU A 383 19.02 4.77 -0.37
C GLU A 383 18.81 3.41 0.32
N LEU A 384 19.29 3.26 1.57
CA LEU A 384 19.07 2.06 2.37
C LEU A 384 17.57 1.79 2.60
N MET A 385 16.77 2.84 2.83
CA MET A 385 15.33 2.71 2.99
C MET A 385 14.62 2.26 1.71
N ILE A 386 15.05 2.76 0.55
CA ILE A 386 14.52 2.33 -0.75
C ILE A 386 14.82 0.86 -1.00
N LEU A 387 16.07 0.42 -0.76
CA LEU A 387 16.47 -0.98 -0.92
C LEU A 387 15.73 -1.91 0.06
N GLN A 388 15.48 -1.46 1.29
CA GLN A 388 14.68 -2.18 2.28
C GLN A 388 13.21 -2.26 1.86
N ALA A 389 12.63 -1.16 1.41
CA ALA A 389 11.28 -1.11 0.89
C ALA A 389 11.09 -1.98 -0.35
N ALA A 390 12.10 -2.12 -1.21
CA ALA A 390 12.10 -3.02 -2.38
C ALA A 390 12.40 -4.50 -2.02
N ARG A 391 12.68 -4.80 -0.74
CA ARG A 391 13.00 -6.14 -0.23
C ARG A 391 14.25 -6.77 -0.82
N VAL A 392 15.25 -5.96 -1.14
CA VAL A 392 16.52 -6.43 -1.70
C VAL A 392 17.69 -6.29 -0.72
N ARG A 393 17.56 -5.46 0.31
CA ARG A 393 18.55 -5.32 1.39
C ARG A 393 17.87 -4.86 2.68
N MET A 394 18.04 -5.61 3.77
CA MET A 394 17.54 -5.22 5.09
C MET A 394 18.67 -4.57 5.88
N SER A 395 18.49 -3.30 6.27
CA SER A 395 19.53 -2.52 6.96
C SER A 395 19.22 -2.30 8.44
N ARG A 396 17.95 -2.42 8.84
CA ARG A 396 17.45 -2.22 10.20
C ARG A 396 16.17 -3.01 10.44
N THR A 397 15.66 -2.96 11.67
CA THR A 397 14.34 -3.50 12.00
C THR A 397 13.28 -2.87 11.12
N GLU A 398 12.45 -3.71 10.50
CA GLU A 398 11.27 -3.28 9.79
C GLU A 398 10.06 -3.26 10.74
N TYR A 399 9.29 -2.18 10.66
CA TYR A 399 8.03 -2.06 11.39
C TYR A 399 6.86 -2.17 10.43
N ILE A 400 6.01 -3.16 10.67
CA ILE A 400 4.76 -3.37 9.93
C ILE A 400 3.65 -2.85 10.83
N ALA A 401 3.30 -1.58 10.69
CA ALA A 401 2.40 -0.92 11.63
C ALA A 401 1.17 -0.35 10.95
N CYS A 402 0.00 -0.56 11.55
CA CYS A 402 -1.24 -0.15 10.91
C CYS A 402 -1.48 1.37 10.94
N PRO A 403 -2.14 1.96 9.93
CA PRO A 403 -2.34 3.40 9.85
C PRO A 403 -3.31 3.94 10.91
N SER A 404 -3.75 3.09 11.85
CA SER A 404 -4.92 3.26 12.69
C SER A 404 -6.24 3.29 11.91
N CYS A 405 -7.34 3.04 12.61
CA CYS A 405 -8.70 3.28 12.13
C CYS A 405 -9.64 3.42 13.33
N GLY A 406 -10.95 3.62 13.11
CA GLY A 406 -11.95 3.67 14.18
C GLY A 406 -12.10 2.41 15.04
N ARG A 407 -11.28 1.39 14.83
CA ARG A 407 -11.17 0.17 15.66
C ARG A 407 -9.97 0.14 16.57
N THR A 408 -9.02 1.07 16.38
CA THR A 408 -7.77 1.09 17.11
C THR A 408 -8.06 1.25 18.61
N LEU A 409 -7.52 0.36 19.42
CA LEU A 409 -7.87 0.22 20.85
C LEU A 409 -6.91 0.95 21.80
N TYR A 410 -5.83 1.52 21.27
CA TYR A 410 -4.76 2.17 22.04
C TYR A 410 -4.03 3.22 21.18
N ASP A 411 -3.20 4.05 21.80
CA ASP A 411 -2.31 4.98 21.07
C ASP A 411 -1.23 4.21 20.30
N ILE A 412 -1.54 3.86 19.05
CA ILE A 412 -0.65 3.11 18.19
C ILE A 412 0.57 3.93 17.74
N GLU A 413 0.43 5.24 17.56
CA GLU A 413 1.50 6.11 17.09
C GLU A 413 2.56 6.27 18.19
N GLY A 414 2.13 6.58 19.42
CA GLY A 414 3.01 6.62 20.59
C GLY A 414 3.66 5.28 20.87
N THR A 415 2.90 4.18 20.77
CA THR A 415 3.43 2.82 20.98
C THR A 415 4.45 2.42 19.91
N LEU A 416 4.20 2.72 18.64
CA LEU A 416 5.14 2.46 17.55
C LEU A 416 6.45 3.23 17.78
N THR A 417 6.35 4.48 18.20
CA THR A 417 7.50 5.32 18.56
C THR A 417 8.31 4.70 19.70
N ALA A 418 7.64 4.23 20.76
CA ALA A 418 8.29 3.58 21.90
C ALA A 418 8.95 2.24 21.53
N ILE A 419 8.31 1.43 20.69
CA ILE A 419 8.89 0.18 20.16
C ILE A 419 10.14 0.49 19.34
N ARG A 420 10.07 1.46 18.41
CA ARG A 420 11.20 1.88 17.57
C ARG A 420 12.41 2.33 18.39
N ALA A 421 12.18 3.15 19.41
CA ALA A 421 13.24 3.65 20.29
C ALA A 421 14.04 2.52 20.96
N ARG A 422 13.41 1.37 21.20
CA ARG A 422 14.05 0.21 21.85
C ARG A 422 14.59 -0.84 20.90
N THR A 423 14.17 -0.88 19.64
CA THR A 423 14.43 -2.03 18.74
C THR A 423 15.02 -1.66 17.38
N SER A 424 15.18 -0.37 17.07
CA SER A 424 15.61 0.08 15.72
C SER A 424 17.05 -0.27 15.36
N HIS A 425 17.90 -0.52 16.35
CA HIS A 425 19.29 -0.96 16.16
C HIS A 425 19.40 -2.43 15.73
N LEU A 426 18.36 -3.24 15.96
CA LEU A 426 18.35 -4.64 15.53
C LEU A 426 18.31 -4.70 14.00
N LYS A 427 18.91 -5.74 13.42
CA LYS A 427 18.98 -5.97 11.96
C LYS A 427 18.20 -7.25 11.63
N ASN A 428 17.64 -7.31 10.43
CA ASN A 428 16.90 -8.48 9.91
C ASN A 428 15.69 -8.90 10.76
N LEU A 429 15.11 -7.98 11.52
CA LEU A 429 13.95 -8.24 12.36
C LEU A 429 12.71 -7.51 11.83
N LYS A 430 11.56 -8.17 11.83
CA LYS A 430 10.27 -7.57 11.47
C LYS A 430 9.34 -7.57 12.67
N ILE A 431 8.86 -6.39 13.07
CA ILE A 431 7.95 -6.22 14.18
C ILE A 431 6.62 -5.66 13.68
N GLY A 432 5.55 -6.45 13.84
CA GLY A 432 4.18 -6.04 13.58
C GLY A 432 3.58 -5.27 14.75
N VAL A 433 2.98 -4.09 14.50
CA VAL A 433 2.31 -3.27 15.52
C VAL A 433 0.89 -2.97 15.05
N MET A 434 -0.10 -3.61 15.66
CA MET A 434 -1.46 -3.67 15.13
C MET A 434 -2.49 -3.14 16.12
N GLY A 435 -3.27 -2.15 15.67
CA GLY A 435 -4.26 -1.45 16.49
C GLY A 435 -5.44 -2.31 16.97
N CYS A 436 -5.71 -3.45 16.32
CA CYS A 436 -6.81 -4.33 16.69
C CYS A 436 -6.55 -5.80 16.29
N ILE A 437 -7.22 -6.72 16.98
CA ILE A 437 -7.15 -8.18 16.74
C ILE A 437 -7.83 -8.62 15.43
N VAL A 438 -8.64 -7.74 14.83
CA VAL A 438 -9.53 -8.10 13.73
C VAL A 438 -8.78 -8.40 12.44
N ASN A 439 -7.97 -7.46 11.95
CA ASN A 439 -7.09 -7.69 10.80
C ASN A 439 -5.63 -7.88 11.22
N GLY A 440 -5.25 -7.45 12.44
CA GLY A 440 -3.86 -7.38 12.89
C GLY A 440 -3.08 -8.68 12.68
N PRO A 441 -3.58 -9.85 13.11
CA PRO A 441 -2.88 -11.11 12.91
C PRO A 441 -2.59 -11.48 11.45
N GLY A 442 -3.49 -11.13 10.53
CA GLY A 442 -3.29 -11.35 9.09
C GLY A 442 -2.34 -10.32 8.48
N GLU A 443 -2.50 -9.04 8.82
CA GLU A 443 -1.66 -7.93 8.32
C GLU A 443 -0.18 -8.06 8.78
N MET A 444 0.07 -8.69 9.93
CA MET A 444 1.41 -8.97 10.45
C MET A 444 1.90 -10.39 10.17
N ALA A 445 1.24 -11.15 9.30
CA ALA A 445 1.55 -12.58 9.09
C ALA A 445 2.99 -12.86 8.64
N ASP A 446 3.67 -11.84 8.11
CA ASP A 446 5.07 -11.85 7.66
C ASP A 446 6.06 -11.27 8.70
N ALA A 447 5.58 -10.89 9.88
CA ALA A 447 6.40 -10.36 10.98
C ALA A 447 6.99 -11.48 11.84
N ASP A 448 8.20 -11.26 12.36
CA ASP A 448 8.84 -12.19 13.31
C ASP A 448 8.20 -12.08 14.69
N TYR A 449 7.81 -10.85 15.08
CA TYR A 449 7.14 -10.56 16.34
C TYR A 449 5.91 -9.69 16.11
N GLY A 450 4.86 -9.90 16.90
CA GLY A 450 3.63 -9.11 16.82
C GLY A 450 3.25 -8.48 18.15
N TYR A 451 2.85 -7.22 18.11
CA TYR A 451 2.24 -6.45 19.20
C TYR A 451 0.82 -6.07 18.75
N VAL A 452 -0.21 -6.75 19.27
CA VAL A 452 -1.59 -6.60 18.78
C VAL A 452 -2.53 -6.15 19.89
N GLY A 453 -3.28 -5.08 19.64
CA GLY A 453 -4.37 -4.64 20.51
C GLY A 453 -5.51 -5.66 20.55
N ALA A 454 -5.73 -6.28 21.71
CA ALA A 454 -6.76 -7.30 21.89
C ALA A 454 -8.04 -6.76 22.53
N ALA A 455 -7.90 -5.84 23.49
CA ALA A 455 -8.99 -5.10 24.14
C ALA A 455 -8.43 -3.75 24.63
N PRO A 456 -9.27 -2.78 25.04
CA PRO A 456 -8.78 -1.55 25.66
C PRO A 456 -7.80 -1.84 26.81
N GLY A 457 -6.58 -1.29 26.73
CA GLY A 457 -5.51 -1.51 27.71
C GLY A 457 -4.91 -2.94 27.71
N ARG A 458 -5.19 -3.77 26.71
CA ARG A 458 -4.77 -5.17 26.65
C ARG A 458 -4.10 -5.52 25.33
N ILE A 459 -2.92 -6.12 25.41
CA ILE A 459 -2.09 -6.51 24.27
C ILE A 459 -1.93 -8.02 24.22
N THR A 460 -1.81 -8.57 23.02
CA THR A 460 -1.39 -9.95 22.79
C THR A 460 -0.08 -9.93 21.98
N LEU A 461 0.93 -10.66 22.46
CA LEU A 461 2.23 -10.80 21.82
C LEU A 461 2.32 -12.09 21.02
N TYR A 462 2.99 -12.00 19.87
CA TYR A 462 3.15 -13.10 18.93
C TYR A 462 4.61 -13.32 18.56
N LYS A 463 4.98 -14.57 18.25
CA LYS A 463 6.19 -14.97 17.51
C LYS A 463 5.73 -15.62 16.21
N GLY A 464 6.00 -14.98 15.08
CA GLY A 464 5.35 -15.30 13.82
C GLY A 464 3.83 -15.23 13.97
N ARG A 465 3.14 -16.33 13.63
CA ARG A 465 1.68 -16.45 13.75
C ARG A 465 1.22 -17.03 15.10
N THR A 466 2.14 -17.41 15.97
CA THR A 466 1.85 -18.08 17.24
C THR A 466 1.65 -17.05 18.35
N VAL A 467 0.52 -17.12 19.05
CA VAL A 467 0.29 -16.34 20.27
C VAL A 467 1.23 -16.84 21.37
N VAL A 468 2.03 -15.95 21.94
CA VAL A 468 2.96 -16.28 23.04
C VAL A 468 2.43 -15.77 24.37
N GLU A 469 1.98 -14.52 24.42
CA GLU A 469 1.36 -13.93 25.61
C GLU A 469 0.03 -13.29 25.24
N LYS A 470 -1.03 -13.59 26.01
CA LYS A 470 -2.40 -13.20 25.67
C LYS A 470 -2.98 -12.23 26.69
N ASN A 471 -3.57 -11.15 26.20
CA ASN A 471 -4.29 -10.15 27.02
C ASN A 471 -3.49 -9.60 28.21
N ILE A 472 -2.19 -9.36 28.00
CA ILE A 472 -1.32 -8.74 29.00
C ILE A 472 -1.63 -7.24 29.12
N PRO A 473 -1.40 -6.62 30.29
CA PRO A 473 -1.53 -5.18 30.45
C PRO A 473 -0.63 -4.41 29.48
N GLN A 474 -1.15 -3.36 28.87
CA GLN A 474 -0.43 -2.59 27.84
C GLN A 474 0.86 -1.95 28.38
N GLU A 475 0.83 -1.49 29.63
CA GLU A 475 1.94 -0.87 30.33
C GLU A 475 3.16 -1.79 30.48
N GLU A 476 2.94 -3.11 30.55
CA GLU A 476 4.02 -4.10 30.64
C GLU A 476 4.42 -4.65 29.26
N ALA A 477 3.57 -4.50 28.25
CA ALA A 477 3.68 -5.24 27.00
C ALA A 477 4.95 -4.94 26.20
N LEU A 478 5.48 -3.72 26.29
CA LEU A 478 6.73 -3.36 25.61
C LEU A 478 7.95 -4.05 26.24
N ASP A 479 8.02 -4.09 27.57
CA ASP A 479 9.10 -4.81 28.27
C ASP A 479 9.03 -6.30 28.00
N ARG A 480 7.82 -6.86 27.98
CA ARG A 480 7.60 -8.27 27.64
C ARG A 480 7.95 -8.59 26.19
N LEU A 481 7.67 -7.69 25.24
CA LEU A 481 8.12 -7.84 23.85
C LEU A 481 9.65 -7.90 23.77
N VAL A 482 10.37 -7.02 24.47
CA VAL A 482 11.84 -7.04 24.50
C VAL A 482 12.37 -8.32 25.15
N ALA A 483 11.77 -8.74 26.26
CA ALA A 483 12.13 -10.00 26.92
C ALA A 483 11.91 -11.20 25.99
N LEU A 484 10.81 -11.20 25.23
CA LEU A 484 10.50 -12.23 24.24
C LEU A 484 11.53 -12.27 23.11
N ILE A 485 11.94 -11.11 22.57
CA ILE A 485 12.99 -11.04 21.54
C ILE A 485 14.31 -11.59 22.08
N LYS A 486 14.69 -11.22 23.30
CA LYS A 486 15.90 -11.72 23.98
C LYS A 486 15.86 -13.23 24.21
N ALA A 487 14.72 -13.75 24.69
CA ALA A 487 14.56 -15.18 24.98
C ALA A 487 14.68 -16.07 23.74
N ASN A 488 14.43 -15.51 22.55
CA ASN A 488 14.55 -16.21 21.27
C ASN A 488 15.92 -16.01 20.59
N GLY A 489 16.84 -15.27 21.20
CA GLY A 489 18.19 -15.04 20.65
C GLY A 489 18.25 -14.02 19.50
N ASP A 490 17.17 -13.28 19.25
CA ASP A 490 17.09 -12.28 18.16
C ASP A 490 17.49 -10.86 18.63
N TRP A 491 18.04 -10.74 19.84
CA TRP A 491 18.51 -9.48 20.40
C TRP A 491 20.02 -9.33 20.21
N ALA A 492 20.43 -8.21 19.62
CA ALA A 492 21.82 -7.76 19.60
C ALA A 492 21.91 -6.44 20.37
N ASP A 493 22.92 -6.28 21.22
CA ASP A 493 23.11 -5.01 21.93
C ASP A 493 23.47 -3.89 20.94
N PRO A 494 23.06 -2.63 21.21
CA PRO A 494 23.42 -1.50 20.36
C PRO A 494 24.93 -1.41 20.19
N GLU A 495 25.41 -1.21 18.96
CA GLU A 495 26.80 -0.87 18.70
C GLU A 495 27.09 0.48 19.40
N ASN A 496 28.05 0.49 20.35
CA ASN A 496 28.44 1.67 21.15
C ASN A 496 29.01 2.81 20.31
#